data_AF-A0A392WEC0-F1
#
_entry.id   AF-A0A392WEC0-F1
#
_cell.length_a   1.000
_cell.length_b   1.000
_cell.length_c   1.000
_cell.angle_alpha   90.00
_cell.angle_beta   90.00
_cell.angle_gamma   90.00
#
_symmetry.space_group_name_H-M   'P 1'
#
loop_
_entity.id
_entity.type
_entity.pdbx_description
1 polymer ?
#
loop_
_entity_poly.entity_id
_entity_poly.type
_entity_poly.pdbx_seq_one_letter_code
_entity_poly.pdbx_strand_id
1 'polypeptide(L)' 'MDKHIEMSYCGYQAFKVLAKNYLDIESHDDLFPIIGKLLGETNMTPADVAENLMPNS' A
#
# COMPACT_ATOMS: atom_id res chain seq x y z
N MET A 1 -4.42 25.19 -9.26
CA MET A 1 -5.30 24.37 -8.39
C MET A 1 -4.39 23.68 -7.41
N ASP A 2 -4.02 24.34 -6.32
CA ASP A 2 -3.21 23.74 -5.26
C ASP A 2 -4.14 23.12 -4.23
N LYS A 3 -4.75 21.99 -4.62
CA LYS A 3 -5.41 21.11 -3.66
C LYS A 3 -4.28 20.34 -2.96
N HIS A 4 -3.76 20.90 -1.88
CA HIS A 4 -2.95 20.15 -0.92
C HIS A 4 -3.85 19.10 -0.26
N ILE A 5 -4.10 18.01 -0.97
CA ILE A 5 -4.64 16.80 -0.37
C ILE A 5 -3.47 16.25 0.42
N GLU A 6 -3.54 16.37 1.74
CA GLU A 6 -2.65 15.69 2.65
C GLU A 6 -2.78 14.19 2.34
N MET A 7 -1.83 13.62 1.60
CA MET A 7 -1.83 12.20 1.29
C MET A 7 -1.52 11.48 2.59
N SER A 8 -2.57 11.10 3.31
CA SER A 8 -2.46 10.27 4.50
C SER A 8 -1.64 9.02 4.18
N TYR A 9 -0.87 8.56 5.16
CA TYR A 9 -0.05 7.35 5.03
C TYR A 9 -0.86 6.14 4.56
N CYS A 10 -0.20 5.21 3.86
CA CYS A 10 -0.80 4.02 3.31
C CYS A 10 -1.22 3.07 4.43
N GLY A 11 -2.46 3.19 4.88
CA GLY A 11 -3.05 2.25 5.83
C GLY A 11 -3.34 0.88 5.21
N TYR A 12 -3.57 -0.12 6.05
CA TYR A 12 -3.83 -1.50 5.63
C TYR A 12 -4.95 -1.65 4.58
N GLN A 13 -6.00 -0.83 4.66
CA GLN A 13 -7.07 -0.85 3.66
C GLN A 13 -6.62 -0.34 2.29
N ALA A 14 -5.80 0.73 2.25
CA ALA A 14 -5.24 1.25 1.00
C ALA A 14 -4.31 0.21 0.37
N PHE A 15 -3.45 -0.44 1.17
CA PHE A 15 -2.61 -1.53 0.70
C PHE A 15 -3.40 -2.66 0.05
N LYS A 16 -4.52 -3.12 0.63
CA LYS A 16 -5.33 -4.19 0.04
C LYS A 16 -5.90 -3.82 -1.33
N VAL A 17 -6.30 -2.56 -1.52
CA VAL A 17 -6.74 -2.05 -2.82
C VAL A 17 -5.58 -2.06 -3.82
N LEU A 18 -4.38 -1.64 -3.41
CA LEU A 18 -3.19 -1.66 -4.27
C LEU A 18 -2.78 -3.10 -4.62
N ALA A 19 -2.75 -4.02 -3.65
CA ALA A 19 -2.42 -5.43 -3.88
C ALA A 19 -3.37 -6.09 -4.89
N LYS A 20 -4.67 -5.82 -4.78
CA LYS A 20 -5.65 -6.25 -5.77
C LYS A 20 -5.40 -5.61 -7.15
N ASN A 21 -5.16 -4.30 -7.19
CA ASN A 21 -5.02 -3.58 -8.47
C ASN A 21 -3.73 -3.92 -9.24
N TYR A 22 -2.62 -4.15 -8.54
CA TYR A 22 -1.31 -4.38 -9.17
C TYR A 22 -0.94 -5.85 -9.29
N LEU A 23 -1.40 -6.70 -8.37
CA LEU A 23 -1.01 -8.12 -8.31
C LEU A 23 -2.21 -9.08 -8.46
N ASP A 24 -3.44 -8.58 -8.52
CA ASP A 24 -4.68 -9.39 -8.52
C ASP A 24 -4.80 -10.32 -7.29
N ILE A 25 -4.24 -9.89 -6.14
CA ILE A 25 -4.28 -10.62 -4.87
C ILE A 25 -5.28 -9.95 -3.93
N GLU A 26 -6.36 -10.67 -3.58
CA GLU A 26 -7.36 -10.18 -2.61
C GLU A 26 -7.00 -10.47 -1.16
N SER A 27 -6.25 -11.54 -0.90
CA SER A 27 -5.90 -11.99 0.45
C SER A 27 -4.63 -12.86 0.45
N HIS A 28 -3.80 -12.67 1.48
CA HIS A 28 -2.66 -13.54 1.75
C HIS A 28 -2.48 -13.65 3.26
N ASP A 29 -2.98 -14.73 3.85
CA ASP A 29 -3.14 -14.87 5.30
C ASP A 29 -1.83 -14.71 6.09
N ASP A 30 -0.72 -15.18 5.52
CA ASP A 30 0.60 -15.09 6.18
C ASP A 30 1.28 -13.72 6.03
N LEU A 31 1.10 -13.02 4.90
CA LEU A 31 1.88 -11.82 4.56
C LEU A 31 1.11 -10.52 4.79
N PHE A 32 -0.20 -10.49 4.57
CA PHE A 32 -1.02 -9.28 4.72
C PHE A 32 -0.99 -8.71 6.14
N PRO A 33 -1.08 -9.51 7.22
CA PRO A 33 -0.97 -8.99 8.58
C PRO A 33 0.42 -8.38 8.87
N ILE A 34 1.48 -8.98 8.33
CA ILE A 34 2.85 -8.50 8.49
C ILE A 34 3.02 -7.16 7.77
N ILE A 35 2.57 -7.07 6.52
CA ILE A 35 2.63 -5.84 5.73
C ILE A 35 1.79 -4.74 6.39
N GLY A 36 0.58 -5.07 6.86
CA GLY A 36 -0.29 -4.12 7.56
C GLY A 36 0.36 -3.56 8.84
N LYS A 37 1.09 -4.39 9.59
CA LYS A 37 1.86 -3.93 10.76
C LYS A 37 3.03 -3.04 10.35
N LEU A 38 3.82 -3.43 9.36
CA LEU A 38 4.96 -2.66 8.87
C LEU A 38 4.54 -1.29 8.31
N LEU A 39 3.40 -1.22 7.63
CA LEU A 39 2.78 0.02 7.16
C LEU A 39 2.29 0.92 8.30
N GLY A 40 1.95 0.34 9.46
CA GLY A 40 1.62 1.11 10.67
C GLY A 40 2.85 1.67 11.39
N GLU A 41 4.00 0.99 11.25
CA GLU A 41 5.28 1.41 11.83
C GLU A 41 6.05 2.38 10.89
N THR A 42 5.71 2.40 9.60
CA THR A 42 6.41 3.17 8.58
C THR A 42 5.48 4.19 7.92
N ASN A 43 5.98 5.40 7.77
CA ASN A 43 5.31 6.50 7.08
C ASN A 43 5.45 6.38 5.55
N MET A 44 4.89 5.33 4.93
CA MET A 44 4.85 5.18 3.46
C MET A 44 3.60 5.81 2.87
N THR A 45 3.73 6.44 1.70
CA THR A 45 2.58 6.90 0.93
C THR A 45 2.02 5.76 0.06
N PRO A 46 0.76 5.85 -0.41
CA PRO A 46 0.22 4.89 -1.38
C PRO A 46 1.07 4.75 -2.65
N ALA A 47 1.77 5.81 -3.08
CA ALA A 47 2.66 5.78 -4.24
C ALA A 47 3.92 4.94 -3.97
N ASP A 48 4.55 5.11 -2.80
CA ASP A 48 5.72 4.30 -2.41
C ASP A 48 5.36 2.81 -2.35
N VAL A 49 4.18 2.49 -1.80
CA VAL A 49 3.69 1.11 -1.74
C VAL A 49 3.42 0.57 -3.14
N ALA A 50 2.79 1.35 -4.02
CA ALA A 50 2.55 0.94 -5.40
C ALA A 50 3.86 0.63 -6.14
N GLU A 51 4.89 1.46 -5.98
CA GLU A 51 6.22 1.24 -6.57
C GLU A 51 6.84 -0.09 -6.10
N ASN A 52 6.69 -0.44 -4.83
CA ASN A 52 7.18 -1.72 -4.29
C ASN A 52 6.38 -2.94 -4.80
N LEU A 53 5.12 -2.75 -5.21
CA LEU A 53 4.27 -3.81 -5.75
C LEU A 53 4.49 -4.02 -7.26
N MET A 54 4.92 -2.98 -7.97
CA MET A 54 5.21 -3.08 -9.39
C MET A 54 6.56 -3.79 -9.61
N PRO A 55 6.66 -4.75 -10.54
CA PRO A 55 7.94 -5.36 -10.87
C PRO A 55 8.86 -4.31 -11.50
N ASN A 56 10.04 -4.10 -10.93
CA ASN A 56 11.11 -3.36 -11.60
C ASN A 56 11.48 -4.13 -12.88
N SER A 57 11.23 -3.54 -14.05
CA SER A 57 11.68 -4.07 -15.35
C SER A 57 13.20 -3.98 -15.49
#